data_AF-A0A2R7NKY0-F1
#
_entry.id   AF-A0A2R7NKY0-F1
#
_cell.length_a   1.000
_cell.length_b   1.000
_cell.length_c   1.000
_cell.angle_alpha   90.00
_cell.angle_beta   90.00
_cell.angle_gamma   90.00
#
_symmetry.space_group_name_H-M   'P 1'
#
loop_
_entity.id
_entity.type
_entity.pdbx_description
1 polymer ?
#
loop_
_entity_poly.entity_id
_entity_poly.type
_entity_poly.pdbx_seq_one_letter_code
_entity_poly.pdbx_strand_id
1 'polypeptide(L)'
;MELTTFHELTQEISLECFFMTDSQQEEKVIQLIDLHHFVECFDPKMKILSYLHHPINIVQHEGEKKGILFCDLKHSAVPDSNASEVFRRRYDLSELWFVFVEETFVPDTACYTDAIIENSLDIFYDKIFTFNFFQSVIQSLK
;
A
#
# COMPACT_ATOMS: atom_id res chain seq x y z
N MET A 1 -1.73 -0.23 16.19
CA MET A 1 -3.21 -0.26 16.11
C MET A 1 -3.88 -0.88 17.36
N GLU A 2 -4.90 -0.23 17.90
CA GLU A 2 -5.75 -0.75 18.99
C GLU A 2 -6.86 -1.68 18.46
N LEU A 3 -7.31 -2.62 19.29
CA LEU A 3 -8.26 -3.68 18.90
C LEU A 3 -9.67 -3.13 18.55
N THR A 4 -10.03 -1.99 19.15
CA THR A 4 -11.26 -1.24 18.85
C THR A 4 -11.23 -0.66 17.43
N THR A 5 -10.11 -0.04 17.05
CA THR A 5 -9.90 0.50 15.70
C THR A 5 -10.00 -0.61 14.65
N PHE A 6 -9.36 -1.77 14.91
CA PHE A 6 -9.47 -2.92 14.02
C PHE A 6 -10.92 -3.40 13.86
N HIS A 7 -11.68 -3.47 14.95
CA HIS A 7 -13.08 -3.90 14.89
C HIS A 7 -13.95 -2.93 14.08
N GLU A 8 -13.79 -1.63 14.30
CA GLU A 8 -14.49 -0.58 13.54
C GLU A 8 -14.18 -0.67 12.03
N LEU A 9 -12.91 -0.86 11.68
CA LEU A 9 -12.44 -1.01 10.30
C LEU A 9 -13.04 -2.25 9.61
N THR A 10 -13.05 -3.40 10.30
CA THR A 10 -13.67 -4.62 9.74
C THR A 10 -15.16 -4.44 9.50
N GLN A 11 -15.87 -3.74 10.40
CA GLN A 11 -17.30 -3.45 10.22
C GLN A 11 -17.55 -2.49 9.05
N GLU A 12 -16.73 -1.44 8.91
CA GLU A 12 -16.82 -0.51 7.79
C GLU A 12 -16.62 -1.23 6.44
N ILE A 13 -15.62 -2.11 6.35
CA ILE A 13 -15.39 -2.91 5.13
C ILE A 13 -16.58 -3.82 4.83
N SER A 14 -17.12 -4.54 5.82
CA SER A 14 -18.29 -5.41 5.58
C SER A 14 -19.53 -4.64 5.10
N LEU A 15 -19.71 -3.39 5.53
CA LEU A 15 -20.84 -2.56 5.14
C LEU A 15 -20.64 -1.88 3.77
N GLU A 16 -19.49 -1.26 3.56
CA GLU A 16 -19.21 -0.47 2.35
C GLU A 16 -18.76 -1.36 1.17
N CYS A 17 -18.20 -2.53 1.45
CA CYS A 17 -17.71 -3.49 0.44
C CYS A 17 -18.61 -4.73 0.33
N PHE A 18 -19.92 -4.59 0.55
CA PHE A 18 -20.89 -5.70 0.44
C PHE A 18 -20.92 -6.39 -0.94
N PHE A 19 -20.38 -5.73 -1.96
CA PHE A 19 -20.28 -6.25 -3.33
C PHE A 19 -19.04 -7.13 -3.57
N MET A 20 -18.12 -7.20 -2.59
CA MET A 20 -16.91 -8.02 -2.65
C MET A 20 -17.18 -9.44 -2.12
N THR A 21 -16.41 -10.41 -2.59
CA THR A 21 -16.37 -11.75 -1.99
C THR A 21 -15.63 -11.72 -0.64
N ASP A 22 -15.81 -12.74 0.20
CA ASP A 22 -15.12 -12.84 1.50
C ASP A 22 -13.60 -12.70 1.35
N SER A 23 -13.01 -13.37 0.36
CA SER A 23 -11.57 -13.28 0.08
C SER A 23 -11.13 -11.87 -0.34
N GLN A 24 -11.94 -11.15 -1.11
CA GLN A 24 -11.65 -9.75 -1.47
C GLN A 24 -11.76 -8.81 -0.27
N GLN A 25 -12.71 -9.07 0.63
CA GLN A 25 -12.83 -8.32 1.88
C GLN A 25 -11.63 -8.59 2.80
N GLU A 26 -11.16 -9.83 2.89
CA GLU A 26 -9.94 -10.18 3.63
C GLU A 26 -8.70 -9.45 3.09
N GLU A 27 -8.49 -9.47 1.77
CA GLU A 27 -7.41 -8.71 1.12
C GLU A 27 -7.51 -7.20 1.43
N LYS A 28 -8.74 -6.66 1.45
CA LYS A 28 -8.98 -5.26 1.80
C LYS A 28 -8.66 -4.95 3.26
N VAL A 29 -9.00 -5.85 4.16
CA VAL A 29 -8.63 -5.73 5.58
C VAL A 29 -7.11 -5.73 5.71
N ILE A 30 -6.40 -6.65 5.08
CA ILE A 30 -4.92 -6.72 5.12
C ILE A 30 -4.31 -5.42 4.60
N GLN A 31 -4.71 -4.96 3.42
CA GLN A 31 -4.23 -3.70 2.85
C GLN A 31 -4.42 -2.51 3.79
N LEU A 32 -5.54 -2.49 4.51
CA LEU A 32 -5.85 -1.40 5.42
C LEU A 32 -4.99 -1.45 6.68
N ILE A 33 -4.75 -2.65 7.22
CA ILE A 33 -3.81 -2.86 8.32
C ILE A 33 -2.42 -2.36 7.90
N ASP A 34 -1.96 -2.75 6.71
CA ASP A 34 -0.67 -2.31 6.15
C ASP A 34 -0.60 -0.80 6.00
N LEU A 35 -1.66 -0.17 5.49
CA LEU A 35 -1.73 1.28 5.32
C LEU A 35 -1.61 2.03 6.65
N HIS A 36 -2.41 1.62 7.65
CA HIS A 36 -2.38 2.25 8.96
C HIS A 36 -1.02 2.09 9.62
N HIS A 37 -0.46 0.87 9.58
CA HIS A 37 0.83 0.61 10.20
C HIS A 37 1.97 1.33 9.47
N PHE A 38 1.95 1.35 8.15
CA PHE A 38 2.92 2.11 7.35
C PHE A 38 2.87 3.60 7.70
N VAL A 39 1.68 4.21 7.79
CA VAL A 39 1.52 5.62 8.19
C VAL A 39 2.03 5.86 9.61
N GLU A 40 1.70 4.98 10.57
CA GLU A 40 2.17 5.06 11.95
C GLU A 40 3.71 5.05 12.02
N CYS A 41 4.38 4.26 11.17
CA CYS A 41 5.83 4.15 11.14
C CYS A 41 6.52 5.25 10.33
N PHE A 42 5.93 5.66 9.20
CA PHE A 42 6.54 6.59 8.25
C PHE A 42 6.43 8.04 8.72
N ASP A 43 5.20 8.51 8.93
CA ASP A 43 4.90 9.82 9.52
C ASP A 43 3.46 9.80 10.06
N PRO A 44 3.27 9.77 11.40
CA PRO A 44 1.93 9.80 12.00
C PRO A 44 1.08 11.02 11.65
N LYS A 45 1.66 12.07 11.05
CA LYS A 45 0.92 13.25 10.57
C LYS A 45 0.28 13.05 9.19
N MET A 46 0.63 11.97 8.48
CA MET A 46 -0.03 11.61 7.22
C MET A 46 -1.51 11.32 7.46
N LYS A 47 -2.35 11.83 6.56
CA LYS A 47 -3.80 11.61 6.62
C LYS A 47 -4.22 10.62 5.56
N ILE A 48 -4.94 9.58 5.95
CA ILE A 48 -5.56 8.65 5.02
C ILE A 48 -6.84 9.31 4.47
N LEU A 49 -6.96 9.42 3.13
CA LEU A 49 -8.09 10.08 2.46
C LEU A 49 -9.02 9.08 1.76
N SER A 50 -8.50 8.00 1.18
CA SER A 50 -9.30 7.00 0.47
C SER A 50 -8.58 5.66 0.39
N TYR A 51 -9.28 4.56 0.71
CA TYR A 51 -8.70 3.21 0.78
C TYR A 51 -9.67 2.08 0.36
N LEU A 52 -10.98 2.31 0.48
CA LEU A 52 -12.00 1.26 0.26
C LEU A 52 -12.15 0.86 -1.21
N HIS A 53 -12.21 1.85 -2.11
CA HIS A 53 -12.75 1.63 -3.46
C HIS A 53 -11.72 1.20 -4.51
N HIS A 54 -10.43 1.34 -4.20
CA HIS A 54 -9.34 1.18 -5.18
C HIS A 54 -8.15 0.47 -4.56
N PRO A 55 -7.33 -0.24 -5.35
CA PRO A 55 -6.12 -0.88 -4.85
C PRO A 55 -5.05 0.14 -4.45
N ILE A 56 -5.06 1.35 -5.02
CA ILE A 56 -4.18 2.44 -4.63
C ILE A 56 -4.87 3.27 -3.55
N ASN A 57 -4.22 3.35 -2.39
CA ASN A 57 -4.64 4.17 -1.27
C ASN A 57 -4.23 5.61 -1.50
N ILE A 58 -5.10 6.57 -1.19
CA ILE A 58 -4.82 7.99 -1.29
C ILE A 58 -4.55 8.53 0.11
N VAL A 59 -3.40 9.15 0.27
CA VAL A 59 -2.99 9.82 1.52
C VAL A 59 -2.64 11.27 1.25
N GLN A 60 -2.70 12.11 2.29
CA GLN A 60 -2.17 13.46 2.28
C GLN A 60 -0.90 13.52 3.13
N HIS A 61 0.20 13.96 2.52
CA HIS A 61 1.49 14.14 3.18
C HIS A 61 2.08 15.49 2.74
N GLU A 62 2.48 16.33 3.69
CA GLU A 62 3.05 17.67 3.43
C GLU A 62 2.14 18.58 2.58
N GLY A 63 0.82 18.38 2.65
CA GLY A 63 -0.17 19.15 1.91
C GLY A 63 -0.53 18.58 0.54
N GLU A 64 0.22 17.61 0.03
CA GLU A 64 0.01 17.00 -1.29
C GLU A 64 -0.65 15.63 -1.20
N LYS A 65 -1.40 15.24 -2.24
CA LYS A 65 -2.00 13.91 -2.35
C LYS A 65 -1.03 12.93 -2.96
N LYS A 66 -0.86 11.78 -2.32
CA LYS A 66 0.05 10.70 -2.75
C LYS A 66 -0.73 9.41 -2.85
N GLY A 67 -0.40 8.60 -3.84
CA GLY A 67 -0.93 7.24 -3.99
C GLY A 67 0.04 6.25 -3.36
N ILE A 68 -0.47 5.28 -2.59
CA ILE A 68 0.32 4.19 -2.03
C ILE A 68 -0.27 2.86 -2.47
N LEU A 69 0.56 2.05 -3.10
CA LEU A 69 0.25 0.69 -3.49
C LEU A 69 1.11 -0.29 -2.68
N PHE A 70 0.46 -1.22 -1.99
CA PHE A 70 1.12 -2.28 -1.24
C PHE A 70 1.15 -3.56 -2.08
N CYS A 71 2.27 -4.27 -2.03
CA CYS A 71 2.44 -5.55 -2.71
C CYS A 71 3.24 -6.51 -1.83
N ASP A 72 2.68 -7.70 -1.61
CA ASP A 72 3.40 -8.83 -1.03
C ASP A 72 3.85 -9.77 -2.17
N LEU A 73 5.14 -9.78 -2.48
CA LEU A 73 5.70 -10.59 -3.56
C LEU A 73 5.48 -12.10 -3.38
N LYS A 74 5.22 -12.59 -2.16
CA LYS A 74 4.98 -14.01 -1.90
C LYS A 74 3.56 -14.45 -2.28
N HIS A 75 2.61 -13.53 -2.21
CA HIS A 75 1.17 -13.84 -2.29
C HIS A 75 0.44 -13.09 -3.40
N SER A 76 1.05 -12.06 -3.98
CA SER A 76 0.40 -11.20 -4.98
C SER A 76 1.28 -10.94 -6.19
N ALA A 77 0.64 -10.87 -7.36
CA ALA A 77 1.29 -10.42 -8.57
C ALA A 77 1.50 -8.91 -8.52
N VAL A 78 2.60 -8.44 -9.13
CA VAL A 78 2.86 -7.00 -9.25
C VAL A 78 1.76 -6.36 -10.12
N PRO A 79 1.06 -5.32 -9.63
CA PRO A 79 -0.05 -4.71 -10.37
C PRO A 79 0.39 -4.00 -11.65
N ASP A 80 -0.53 -3.86 -12.61
CA ASP A 80 -0.28 -3.16 -13.88
C ASP A 80 0.09 -1.69 -13.66
N SER A 81 1.36 -1.36 -13.89
CA SER A 81 1.91 -0.02 -13.72
C SER A 81 1.22 1.03 -14.60
N ASN A 82 0.67 0.65 -15.76
CA ASN A 82 -0.06 1.59 -16.61
C ASN A 82 -1.42 1.97 -15.99
N ALA A 83 -2.09 1.03 -15.32
CA ALA A 83 -3.31 1.32 -14.57
C ALA A 83 -3.05 2.31 -13.42
N SER A 84 -1.90 2.21 -12.76
CA SER A 84 -1.46 3.13 -11.71
C SER A 84 -1.28 4.56 -12.22
N GLU A 85 -0.67 4.74 -13.40
CA GLU A 85 -0.48 6.06 -14.00
C GLU A 85 -1.82 6.71 -14.44
N VAL A 86 -2.76 5.91 -14.97
CA VAL A 86 -4.12 6.39 -15.24
C VAL A 86 -4.81 6.82 -13.94
N PHE A 87 -4.62 6.06 -12.86
CA PHE A 87 -5.16 6.40 -11.55
C PHE A 87 -4.57 7.71 -11.01
N ARG A 88 -3.25 7.89 -11.08
CA ARG A 88 -2.55 9.14 -10.68
C ARG A 88 -3.19 10.37 -11.31
N ARG A 89 -3.41 10.33 -12.63
CA ARG A 89 -4.01 11.44 -13.38
C ARG A 89 -5.47 11.68 -13.01
N ARG A 90 -6.23 10.61 -12.76
CA ARG A 90 -7.65 10.69 -12.40
C ARG A 90 -7.87 11.37 -11.05
N TYR A 91 -7.00 11.11 -10.08
CA TYR A 91 -7.14 11.61 -8.71
C TYR A 91 -6.19 12.76 -8.36
N ASP A 92 -5.46 13.29 -9.35
CA ASP A 92 -4.52 14.41 -9.21
C ASP A 92 -3.48 14.14 -8.12
N LEU A 93 -2.83 12.97 -8.22
CA LEU A 93 -1.80 12.55 -7.28
C LEU A 93 -0.44 13.11 -7.69
N SER A 94 0.19 13.83 -6.75
CA SER A 94 1.53 14.41 -6.91
C SER A 94 2.59 13.32 -7.09
N GLU A 95 2.51 12.27 -6.28
CA GLU A 95 3.43 11.14 -6.27
C GLU A 95 2.67 9.80 -6.21
N LEU A 96 3.26 8.76 -6.79
CA LEU A 96 2.92 7.36 -6.57
C LEU A 96 4.04 6.64 -5.83
N TRP A 97 3.69 5.94 -4.76
CA TRP A 97 4.60 5.17 -3.94
C TRP A 97 4.26 3.68 -4.04
N PHE A 98 5.30 2.87 -4.23
CA PHE A 98 5.20 1.42 -4.20
C PHE A 98 5.83 0.90 -2.91
N VAL A 99 5.14 0.00 -2.22
CA VAL A 99 5.61 -0.55 -0.95
C VAL A 99 5.58 -2.08 -1.02
N PHE A 100 6.74 -2.70 -0.96
CA PHE A 100 6.86 -4.14 -0.72
C PHE A 100 6.60 -4.42 0.75
N VAL A 101 5.57 -5.22 1.06
CA VAL A 101 5.23 -5.60 2.44
C VAL A 101 5.87 -6.94 2.76
N GLU A 102 6.55 -7.00 3.91
CA GLU A 102 7.22 -8.19 4.40
C GLU A 102 6.82 -8.51 5.83
N GLU A 103 6.57 -9.79 6.10
CA GLU A 103 6.42 -10.28 7.46
C GLU A 103 7.77 -10.68 8.07
N THR A 104 8.67 -11.27 7.30
CA THR A 104 9.95 -11.80 7.79
C THR A 104 11.11 -11.08 7.15
N PHE A 105 12.20 -10.85 7.89
CA PHE A 105 13.43 -10.31 7.32
C PHE A 105 13.89 -11.13 6.11
N VAL A 106 13.88 -10.50 4.93
CA VAL A 106 14.41 -11.09 3.70
C VAL A 106 15.87 -10.66 3.55
N PRO A 107 16.86 -11.56 3.76
CA PRO A 107 18.27 -11.21 3.64
C PRO A 107 18.71 -10.94 2.20
N ASP A 108 17.91 -11.34 1.21
CA ASP A 108 18.22 -11.23 -0.20
C ASP A 108 17.39 -10.12 -0.87
N THR A 109 18.04 -8.98 -1.11
CA THR A 109 17.42 -7.83 -1.78
C THR A 109 17.37 -7.99 -3.31
N ALA A 110 17.94 -9.07 -3.87
CA ALA A 110 17.95 -9.30 -5.31
C ALA A 110 16.52 -9.45 -5.86
N CYS A 111 15.61 -10.08 -5.10
CA CYS A 111 14.23 -10.27 -5.53
C CYS A 111 13.47 -8.95 -5.77
N TYR A 112 13.73 -7.91 -4.96
CA TYR A 112 13.13 -6.59 -5.16
C TYR A 112 13.70 -5.91 -6.40
N THR A 113 15.01 -6.05 -6.60
CA THR A 113 15.68 -5.46 -7.76
C THR A 113 15.12 -6.07 -9.06
N ASP A 114 15.00 -7.40 -9.09
CA ASP A 114 14.42 -8.12 -10.23
C ASP A 114 12.96 -7.69 -10.46
N ALA A 115 12.13 -7.67 -9.40
CA ALA A 115 10.74 -7.24 -9.51
C ALA A 115 10.60 -5.78 -10.00
N ILE A 116 11.45 -4.87 -9.53
CA ILE A 116 11.47 -3.47 -9.98
C ILE A 116 11.79 -3.38 -11.47
N ILE A 117 12.81 -4.10 -11.93
CA ILE A 117 13.24 -4.07 -13.34
C ILE A 117 12.19 -4.71 -14.25
N GLU A 118 11.74 -5.92 -13.91
CA GLU A 118 10.80 -6.70 -14.74
C GLU A 118 9.45 -5.98 -14.90
N ASN A 119 9.01 -5.25 -13.88
CA ASN A 119 7.73 -4.52 -13.89
C ASN A 119 7.88 -3.02 -14.12
N SER A 120 9.10 -2.56 -14.40
CA SER A 120 9.43 -1.15 -14.65
C SER A 120 8.96 -0.21 -13.53
N LEU A 121 8.99 -0.66 -12.28
CA LEU A 121 8.42 0.10 -11.15
C LEU A 121 9.15 1.43 -10.93
N ASP A 122 10.45 1.47 -11.23
CA ASP A 122 11.27 2.67 -11.18
C ASP A 122 10.84 3.75 -12.19
N ILE A 123 10.10 3.39 -13.24
CA ILE A 123 9.57 4.35 -14.22
C ILE A 123 8.24 4.95 -13.73
N PHE A 124 7.37 4.15 -13.13
CA PHE A 124 6.00 4.56 -12.81
C PHE A 124 5.80 5.09 -11.38
N TYR A 125 6.66 4.69 -10.44
CA TYR A 125 6.54 5.07 -9.04
C TYR A 125 7.66 6.04 -8.67
N ASP A 126 7.29 7.16 -8.06
CA ASP A 126 8.22 8.21 -7.64
C ASP A 126 9.09 7.72 -6.47
N LYS A 127 8.52 6.88 -5.57
CA LYS A 127 9.23 6.26 -4.45
C LYS A 127 8.92 4.78 -4.35
N ILE A 128 9.93 4.01 -3.94
CA ILE A 128 9.80 2.56 -3.73
C ILE A 128 10.37 2.24 -2.35
N PHE A 129 9.59 1.51 -1.56
CA PHE A 129 9.94 1.14 -0.20
C PHE A 129 9.86 -0.37 0.00
N THR A 130 10.65 -0.88 0.94
CA THR A 130 10.30 -2.09 1.69
C THR A 130 9.70 -1.68 3.04
N PHE A 131 8.72 -2.43 3.49
CA PHE A 131 8.09 -2.27 4.79
C PHE A 131 8.03 -3.63 5.48
N ASN A 132 8.84 -3.77 6.53
CA ASN A 132 8.75 -4.91 7.41
C ASN A 132 7.67 -4.66 8.46
N PHE A 133 6.56 -5.37 8.34
CA PHE A 133 5.39 -5.23 9.18
C PHE A 133 5.75 -5.46 10.65
N PHE A 134 6.25 -6.64 11.02
CA PHE A 134 6.51 -6.97 12.43
C PHE A 134 7.61 -6.12 13.08
N GLN A 135 8.64 -5.73 12.33
CA GLN A 135 9.72 -4.89 12.86
C GLN A 135 9.41 -3.40 12.81
N SER A 136 8.32 -2.98 12.13
CA SER A 136 7.98 -1.57 11.95
C SER A 136 9.10 -0.77 11.28
N VAL A 137 9.83 -1.41 10.35
CA VAL A 137 10.98 -0.81 9.65
C VAL A 137 10.60 -0.54 8.21
N ILE A 138 10.81 0.71 7.77
CA ILE A 138 10.65 1.14 6.39
C ILE A 138 12.02 1.48 5.82
N GLN A 139 12.33 0.98 4.63
CA GLN A 139 13.55 1.33 3.90
C GLN A 139 13.20 1.82 2.50
N SER A 140 13.80 2.92 2.07
CA SER A 140 13.68 3.41 0.69
C SER A 140 14.67 2.64 -0.19
N LEU A 141 14.15 2.10 -1.29
CA LEU A 141 14.91 1.48 -2.38
C LEU A 141 15.16 2.47 -3.53
N LYS A 142 14.30 3.49 -3.63
CA LYS A 142 14.36 4.61 -4.57
C LYS A 142 13.90 5.89 -3.87
#